data_AF-A0A9P1JFE5-F1
#
_entry.id   AF-A0A9P1JFE5-F1
#
_cell.length_a   1.000
_cell.length_b   1.000
_cell.length_c   1.000
_cell.angle_alpha   90.00
_cell.angle_beta   90.00
_cell.angle_gamma   90.00
#
_symmetry.space_group_name_H-M   'P 1'
#
loop_
_entity.id
_entity.type
_entity.pdbx_description
1 polymer ?
#
loop_
_entity_poly.entity_id
_entity_poly.type
_entity_poly.pdbx_seq_one_letter_code
_entity_poly.pdbx_strand_id
1 'polypeptide(L)'
;MTQNTALRPITPEYDPWEAYMDVDQYGDMKLTNVEFTTTTLCNMRCEHCAVGYTLQPKDPNALPIDLLLKRLEEIPLLRSISITGGEPMLSLKSVKEYVVPLLKYAHERGVRTQINSNLTLDIGRYERIIPYLDVLHISHNWGTVEDFADIGFAMMEKKPTFEPGERSRTLPTSDLR
;
A
#
# COMPACT_ATOMS: atom_id res chain seq x y z
N MET A 1 16.28 16.20 18.45
CA MET A 1 15.12 17.04 18.78
C MET A 1 14.27 17.12 17.52
N THR A 2 13.31 16.24 17.34
CA THR A 2 12.37 16.30 16.21
C THR A 2 11.40 17.43 16.50
N GLN A 3 11.52 18.54 15.76
CA GLN A 3 10.49 19.56 15.81
C GLN A 3 9.22 18.94 15.26
N ASN A 4 8.18 18.88 16.10
CA ASN A 4 6.85 18.45 15.69
C ASN A 4 6.23 19.58 14.85
N THR A 5 6.71 19.75 13.62
CA THR A 5 6.13 20.71 12.68
C THR A 5 4.83 20.08 12.18
N ALA A 6 3.70 20.60 12.64
CA ALA A 6 2.40 20.12 12.19
C ALA A 6 2.32 20.23 10.65
N LEU A 7 2.18 19.09 9.98
CA LEU A 7 2.09 19.04 8.53
C LEU A 7 0.83 19.76 8.04
N ARG A 8 0.94 20.48 6.91
CA ARG A 8 -0.20 21.17 6.28
C ARG A 8 -1.36 20.19 6.10
N PRO A 9 -2.57 20.47 6.61
CA PRO A 9 -3.72 19.58 6.51
C PRO A 9 -4.02 19.20 5.06
N ILE A 10 -4.41 17.94 4.85
CA ILE A 10 -4.86 17.44 3.53
C ILE A 10 -6.26 18.00 3.27
N THR A 11 -6.46 18.63 2.11
CA THR A 11 -7.74 19.17 1.65
C THR A 11 -7.91 18.90 0.15
N PRO A 12 -9.10 19.05 -0.44
CA PRO A 12 -9.28 18.94 -1.89
C PRO A 12 -8.36 19.87 -2.70
N GLU A 13 -7.95 21.01 -2.13
CA GLU A 13 -7.03 21.98 -2.74
C GLU A 13 -5.55 21.73 -2.38
N TYR A 14 -5.28 20.75 -1.52
CA TYR A 14 -3.94 20.36 -1.10
C TYR A 14 -3.84 18.84 -0.97
N ASP A 15 -3.49 18.20 -2.08
CA ASP A 15 -3.14 16.78 -2.15
C ASP A 15 -1.61 16.63 -2.18
N PRO A 16 -0.98 16.08 -1.12
CA PRO A 16 0.46 15.82 -1.10
C PRO A 16 0.98 14.92 -2.23
N TRP A 17 0.12 14.18 -2.93
CA TRP A 17 0.46 13.29 -4.04
C TRP A 17 0.25 13.93 -5.42
N GLU A 18 -0.35 15.13 -5.49
CA GLU A 18 -0.51 15.86 -6.76
C GLU A 18 0.85 16.34 -7.27
N ALA A 19 1.16 15.98 -8.52
CA ALA A 19 2.45 16.25 -9.13
C ALA A 19 2.51 17.65 -9.76
N TYR A 20 1.38 18.19 -10.24
CA TYR A 20 1.33 19.52 -10.85
C TYR A 20 1.62 20.65 -9.86
N MET A 21 1.41 20.41 -8.56
CA MET A 21 1.84 21.34 -7.52
C MET A 21 3.33 21.67 -7.59
N ASP A 22 4.16 20.77 -8.12
CA ASP A 22 5.59 21.00 -8.26
C ASP A 22 5.87 22.08 -9.32
N VAL A 23 5.10 22.07 -10.42
CA VAL A 23 5.19 23.08 -11.47
C VAL A 23 4.77 24.44 -10.92
N ASP A 24 3.66 24.49 -10.18
CA ASP A 24 3.16 25.74 -9.59
C ASP A 24 4.13 26.31 -8.54
N GLN A 25 4.76 25.45 -7.74
CA GLN A 25 5.62 25.85 -6.62
C GLN A 25 7.09 26.12 -7.03
N TYR A 26 7.63 25.31 -7.94
CA TYR A 26 9.06 25.31 -8.28
C TYR A 26 9.35 25.71 -9.73
N GLY A 27 8.31 25.78 -10.59
CA GLY A 27 8.44 26.11 -12.01
C GLY A 27 8.78 24.92 -12.91
N ASP A 28 9.01 23.73 -12.35
CA ASP A 28 9.29 22.49 -13.06
C ASP A 28 8.92 21.26 -12.22
N MET A 29 8.90 20.08 -12.85
CA MET A 29 8.66 18.81 -12.15
C MET A 29 9.83 18.48 -11.23
N LYS A 30 9.55 18.11 -9.98
CA LYS A 30 10.55 17.70 -8.98
C LYS A 30 10.27 16.28 -8.48
N LEU A 31 11.30 15.62 -7.95
CA LEU A 31 11.10 14.34 -7.24
C LEU A 31 10.55 14.63 -5.85
N THR A 32 9.23 14.57 -5.70
CA THR A 32 8.50 14.92 -4.47
C THR A 32 7.68 13.77 -3.91
N ASN A 33 7.47 12.72 -4.70
CA ASN A 33 6.70 11.53 -4.31
C ASN A 33 7.45 10.25 -4.75
N VAL A 34 7.42 9.23 -3.89
CA VAL A 34 7.97 7.89 -4.17
C VAL A 34 6.97 6.83 -3.75
N GLU A 35 6.65 5.91 -4.67
CA GLU A 35 5.84 4.73 -4.36
C GLU A 35 6.73 3.47 -4.25
N PHE A 36 6.53 2.69 -3.20
CA PHE A 36 7.21 1.42 -2.96
C PHE A 36 6.27 0.24 -3.19
N THR A 37 6.65 -0.67 -4.08
CA THR A 37 6.07 -2.01 -4.14
C THR A 37 6.81 -2.91 -3.14
N THR A 38 6.23 -3.18 -1.97
CA THR A 38 6.90 -3.94 -0.89
C THR A 38 6.69 -5.45 -0.98
N THR A 39 5.78 -5.88 -1.85
CA THR A 39 5.49 -7.30 -2.09
C THR A 39 4.83 -7.49 -3.45
N THR A 40 5.07 -8.64 -4.06
CA THR A 40 4.39 -9.18 -5.24
C THR A 40 3.32 -10.22 -4.86
N LEU A 41 3.16 -10.49 -3.57
CA LEU A 41 2.13 -11.39 -3.05
C LEU A 41 0.81 -10.63 -2.93
N CYS A 42 -0.29 -11.28 -3.31
CA CYS A 42 -1.65 -10.78 -3.07
C CYS A 42 -2.55 -11.97 -2.74
N ASN A 43 -3.52 -11.76 -1.85
CA ASN A 43 -4.55 -12.74 -1.52
C ASN A 43 -5.73 -12.73 -2.52
N MET A 44 -5.68 -11.83 -3.49
CA MET A 44 -6.68 -11.67 -4.56
C MET A 44 -6.01 -11.78 -5.92
N ARG A 45 -6.80 -12.00 -6.98
CA ARG A 45 -6.38 -11.88 -8.38
C ARG A 45 -7.52 -11.22 -9.15
N CYS A 46 -7.62 -9.91 -8.94
CA CYS A 46 -8.74 -9.11 -9.43
C CYS A 46 -8.74 -9.01 -10.96
N GLU A 47 -9.93 -8.88 -11.54
CA GLU A 47 -10.14 -8.72 -12.99
C GLU A 47 -9.35 -7.53 -13.58
N HIS A 48 -9.36 -6.39 -12.88
CA HIS A 48 -8.74 -5.14 -13.34
C HIS A 48 -7.45 -4.80 -12.60
N CYS A 49 -6.71 -5.81 -12.14
CA CYS A 49 -5.49 -5.58 -11.36
C CYS A 49 -4.40 -4.92 -12.24
N ALA A 50 -4.08 -3.65 -11.97
CA ALA A 50 -3.06 -2.88 -12.69
C ALA A 50 -1.66 -3.54 -12.66
N VAL A 51 -1.38 -4.30 -11.59
CA VAL A 51 -0.11 -5.01 -11.37
C VAL A 51 -0.26 -6.53 -11.44
N GLY A 52 -1.36 -7.03 -12.04
CA GLY A 52 -1.69 -8.46 -12.04
C GLY A 52 -0.57 -9.35 -12.60
N TYR A 53 0.13 -8.87 -13.63
CA TYR A 53 1.23 -9.58 -14.28
C TYR A 53 2.51 -9.64 -13.44
N THR A 54 2.68 -8.74 -12.46
CA THR A 54 3.83 -8.77 -11.54
C THR A 54 3.58 -9.63 -10.31
N LEU A 55 2.35 -10.11 -10.09
CA LEU A 55 2.03 -10.93 -8.93
C LEU A 55 2.68 -12.30 -9.04
N GLN A 56 3.34 -12.71 -7.97
CA GLN A 56 4.07 -13.97 -7.89
C GLN A 56 3.62 -14.76 -6.65
N PRO A 57 3.80 -16.09 -6.62
CA PRO A 57 3.56 -16.89 -5.42
C PRO A 57 4.64 -16.68 -4.34
N LYS A 58 5.78 -16.08 -4.73
CA LYS A 58 6.90 -15.81 -3.83
C LYS A 58 7.52 -14.44 -4.14
N ASP A 59 7.79 -13.68 -3.09
CA ASP A 59 8.53 -12.42 -3.23
C ASP A 59 9.98 -12.65 -3.70
N PRO A 60 10.51 -11.76 -4.55
CA PRO A 60 11.93 -11.76 -4.89
C PRO A 60 12.78 -11.33 -3.69
N ASN A 61 14.10 -11.41 -3.84
CA ASN A 61 15.01 -10.81 -2.87
C ASN A 61 14.87 -9.28 -2.92
N ALA A 62 14.31 -8.71 -1.86
CA ALA A 62 14.16 -7.27 -1.73
C ALA A 62 15.51 -6.57 -1.52
N LEU A 63 15.57 -5.30 -1.94
CA LEU A 63 16.71 -4.43 -1.64
C LEU A 63 16.81 -4.22 -0.11
N PRO A 64 18.03 -4.09 0.45
CA PRO A 64 18.20 -3.82 1.88
C PRO A 64 17.47 -2.55 2.31
N ILE A 65 16.71 -2.60 3.42
CA ILE A 65 15.94 -1.45 3.92
C ILE A 65 16.83 -0.21 4.16
N ASP A 66 18.03 -0.39 4.72
CA ASP A 66 18.96 0.71 4.98
C ASP A 66 19.36 1.46 3.71
N LEU A 67 19.44 0.75 2.58
CA LEU A 67 19.70 1.38 1.28
C LEU A 67 18.51 2.24 0.85
N LEU A 68 17.28 1.74 1.02
CA LEU A 68 16.07 2.48 0.66
C LEU A 68 15.95 3.76 1.49
N LEU A 69 16.13 3.66 2.81
CA LEU A 69 16.08 4.81 3.71
C LEU A 69 17.18 5.83 3.38
N LYS A 70 18.40 5.37 3.12
CA LYS A 70 19.50 6.23 2.67
C LYS A 70 19.16 6.96 1.36
N ARG A 71 18.50 6.29 0.41
CA ARG A 71 18.11 6.92 -0.86
C ARG A 71 16.99 7.94 -0.69
N LEU A 72 16.07 7.75 0.25
CA LEU A 72 15.06 8.75 0.56
C LEU A 72 15.68 10.03 1.14
N GLU A 73 16.74 9.95 1.96
CA GLU A 73 17.48 11.11 2.48
C GLU A 73 18.04 12.00 1.35
N GLU A 74 18.41 11.41 0.22
CA GLU A 74 18.98 12.12 -0.93
C GLU A 74 17.93 12.97 -1.68
N ILE A 75 16.64 12.87 -1.32
CA ILE A 75 15.53 13.59 -1.95
C ILE A 75 15.11 14.77 -1.06
N PRO A 76 15.62 16.00 -1.28
CA PRO A 76 15.39 17.13 -0.38
C PRO A 76 13.93 17.63 -0.37
N LEU A 77 13.22 17.47 -1.49
CA LEU A 77 11.85 17.93 -1.67
C LEU A 77 10.81 16.82 -1.48
N LEU A 78 11.20 15.68 -0.89
CA LEU A 78 10.28 14.58 -0.65
C LEU A 78 9.11 15.06 0.22
N ARG A 79 7.91 15.01 -0.35
CA ARG A 79 6.65 15.48 0.24
C ARG A 79 5.78 14.31 0.68
N SER A 80 5.77 13.24 -0.10
CA SER A 80 4.94 12.06 0.16
C SER A 80 5.63 10.75 -0.21
N ILE A 81 5.21 9.66 0.44
CA ILE A 81 5.47 8.30 -0.03
C ILE A 81 4.19 7.48 -0.02
N SER A 82 4.14 6.49 -0.90
CA SER A 82 3.07 5.49 -0.95
C SER A 82 3.65 4.08 -0.82
N ILE A 83 2.91 3.20 -0.15
CA ILE A 83 3.21 1.77 -0.13
C ILE A 83 2.12 1.04 -0.90
N THR A 84 2.56 0.22 -1.86
CA THR A 84 1.73 -0.65 -2.67
C THR A 84 2.37 -2.04 -2.73
N GLY A 85 1.79 -2.93 -3.51
CA GLY A 85 2.26 -4.28 -3.71
C GLY A 85 1.28 -5.07 -4.55
N GLY A 86 1.17 -6.36 -4.27
CA GLY A 86 -0.08 -7.08 -4.45
C GLY A 86 -1.08 -6.71 -3.35
N GLU A 87 -0.84 -7.22 -2.14
CA GLU A 87 -1.48 -6.75 -0.91
C GLU A 87 -0.39 -6.55 0.16
N PRO A 88 0.02 -5.29 0.43
CA PRO A 88 1.12 -4.97 1.35
C PRO A 88 0.99 -5.58 2.75
N MET A 89 -0.25 -5.81 3.19
CA MET A 89 -0.56 -6.30 4.53
C MET A 89 -0.63 -7.83 4.62
N LEU A 90 -0.37 -8.55 3.51
CA LEU A 90 -0.43 -10.01 3.45
C LEU A 90 0.71 -10.69 4.22
N SER A 91 1.95 -10.24 4.03
CA SER A 91 3.12 -10.83 4.69
C SER A 91 3.46 -10.05 5.95
N LEU A 92 3.22 -10.63 7.13
CA LEU A 92 3.61 -10.01 8.41
C LEU A 92 5.12 -9.76 8.52
N LYS A 93 5.93 -10.54 7.79
CA LYS A 93 7.37 -10.32 7.67
C LYS A 93 7.64 -9.02 6.89
N SER A 94 7.07 -8.86 5.70
CA SER A 94 7.21 -7.63 4.91
C SER A 94 6.67 -6.40 5.65
N VAL A 95 5.55 -6.56 6.37
CA VAL A 95 5.01 -5.47 7.21
C VAL A 95 6.03 -5.00 8.25
N LYS A 96 6.67 -5.93 8.97
CA LYS A 96 7.65 -5.60 10.02
C LYS A 96 8.98 -5.07 9.47
N GLU A 97 9.45 -5.65 8.37
CA GLU A 97 10.79 -5.39 7.84
C GLU A 97 10.84 -4.24 6.82
N TYR A 98 9.72 -3.91 6.17
CA TYR A 98 9.66 -2.89 5.12
C TYR A 98 8.56 -1.85 5.36
N VAL A 99 7.29 -2.27 5.50
CA VAL A 99 6.16 -1.33 5.58
C VAL A 99 6.28 -0.39 6.78
N VAL A 100 6.42 -0.95 7.98
CA VAL A 100 6.55 -0.14 9.21
C VAL A 100 7.80 0.74 9.17
N PRO A 101 9.01 0.25 8.84
CA PRO A 101 10.20 1.10 8.76
C PRO A 101 10.07 2.25 7.76
N LEU A 102 9.50 2.02 6.57
CA LEU A 102 9.32 3.06 5.54
C LEU A 102 8.34 4.14 6.00
N LEU A 103 7.16 3.75 6.49
CA LEU A 103 6.16 4.71 6.98
C LEU A 103 6.68 5.49 8.18
N LYS A 104 7.29 4.80 9.15
CA LYS A 104 7.87 5.43 10.34
C LYS A 104 8.92 6.47 9.96
N TYR A 105 9.85 6.10 9.07
CA TYR A 105 10.89 7.01 8.60
C TYR A 105 10.30 8.27 7.95
N ALA A 106 9.34 8.10 7.03
CA ALA A 106 8.69 9.23 6.37
C ALA A 106 7.94 10.12 7.37
N HIS A 107 7.15 9.51 8.25
CA HIS A 107 6.41 10.24 9.28
C HIS A 107 7.33 11.06 10.19
N GLU A 108 8.41 10.46 10.70
CA GLU A 108 9.39 11.14 11.57
C GLU A 108 10.14 12.29 10.86
N ARG A 109 10.23 12.23 9.52
CA ARG A 109 10.82 13.28 8.68
C ARG A 109 9.80 14.37 8.27
N GLY A 110 8.53 14.22 8.59
CA GLY A 110 7.47 15.13 8.14
C GLY A 110 7.06 14.92 6.68
N VAL A 111 7.25 13.71 6.17
CA VAL A 111 6.78 13.28 4.84
C VAL A 111 5.43 12.58 5.01
N ARG A 112 4.47 12.89 4.13
CA ARG A 112 3.13 12.28 4.15
C ARG A 112 3.18 10.82 3.69
N THR A 113 2.32 10.00 4.26
CA THR A 113 2.37 8.56 4.11
C THR A 113 1.03 7.97 3.66
N GLN A 114 1.08 7.08 2.67
CA GLN A 114 -0.09 6.37 2.17
C GLN A 114 0.18 4.87 2.09
N ILE A 115 -0.86 4.08 2.26
CA ILE A 115 -0.87 2.66 1.89
C ILE A 115 -2.07 2.36 1.00
N ASN A 116 -1.83 1.62 -0.08
CA ASN A 116 -2.84 1.10 -0.99
C ASN A 116 -3.16 -0.33 -0.58
N SER A 117 -4.43 -0.60 -0.23
CA SER A 117 -4.85 -1.94 0.22
C SER A 117 -6.24 -2.29 -0.29
N ASN A 118 -6.49 -3.59 -0.48
CA ASN A 118 -7.82 -4.11 -0.75
C ASN A 118 -8.70 -4.23 0.52
N LEU A 119 -8.10 -4.07 1.71
CA LEU A 119 -8.76 -4.17 3.03
C LEU A 119 -9.55 -5.46 3.27
N THR A 120 -9.12 -6.58 2.67
CA THR A 120 -9.79 -7.90 2.82
C THR A 120 -9.14 -8.79 3.87
N LEU A 121 -8.08 -8.32 4.53
CA LEU A 121 -7.37 -9.04 5.59
C LEU A 121 -7.81 -8.56 6.99
N ASP A 122 -7.47 -9.34 8.01
CA ASP A 122 -7.72 -8.99 9.41
C ASP A 122 -7.21 -7.58 9.77
N ILE A 123 -8.07 -6.78 10.40
CA ILE A 123 -7.81 -5.37 10.71
C ILE A 123 -6.66 -5.19 11.71
N GLY A 124 -6.42 -6.18 12.59
CA GLY A 124 -5.33 -6.16 13.56
C GLY A 124 -3.94 -6.08 12.91
N ARG A 125 -3.83 -6.45 11.63
CA ARG A 125 -2.59 -6.29 10.84
C ARG A 125 -2.21 -4.83 10.63
N TYR A 126 -3.20 -3.93 10.57
CA TYR A 126 -3.01 -2.50 10.27
C TYR A 126 -2.64 -1.69 11.51
N GLU A 127 -2.90 -2.20 12.71
CA GLU A 127 -2.60 -1.49 13.98
C GLU A 127 -1.15 -1.02 14.07
N ARG A 128 -0.22 -1.80 13.48
CA ARG A 128 1.23 -1.50 13.48
C ARG A 128 1.60 -0.27 12.67
N ILE A 129 0.78 0.10 11.68
CA ILE A 129 1.06 1.22 10.77
C ILE A 129 0.27 2.47 11.12
N ILE A 130 -0.84 2.36 11.86
CA ILE A 130 -1.70 3.49 12.25
C ILE A 130 -0.93 4.70 12.79
N PRO A 131 0.08 4.56 13.68
CA PRO A 131 0.80 5.72 14.22
C PRO A 131 1.60 6.52 13.18
N TYR A 132 1.84 5.94 12.01
CA TYR A 132 2.71 6.48 10.97
C TYR A 132 2.00 6.66 9.64
N LEU A 133 0.66 6.51 9.60
CA LEU A 133 -0.12 6.51 8.37
C LEU A 133 -1.01 7.75 8.31
N ASP A 134 -0.90 8.51 7.22
CA ASP A 134 -1.78 9.66 6.96
C ASP A 134 -3.01 9.26 6.11
N VAL A 135 -2.82 8.39 5.11
CA VAL A 135 -3.87 7.98 4.17
C VAL A 135 -3.94 6.46 4.02
N LEU A 136 -5.09 5.88 4.33
CA LEU A 136 -5.43 4.51 3.96
C LEU A 136 -6.26 4.54 2.67
N HIS A 137 -5.62 4.25 1.54
CA HIS A 137 -6.28 4.18 0.24
C HIS A 137 -6.83 2.77 0.02
N ILE A 138 -8.15 2.67 -0.05
CA ILE A 138 -8.88 1.39 -0.18
C ILE A 138 -9.39 1.26 -1.61
N SER A 139 -8.91 0.24 -2.32
CA SER A 139 -9.43 -0.10 -3.65
C SER A 139 -10.61 -1.07 -3.55
N HIS A 140 -11.82 -0.52 -3.58
CA HIS A 140 -13.08 -1.27 -3.48
C HIS A 140 -13.86 -1.16 -4.79
N ASN A 141 -13.93 -2.27 -5.55
CA ASN A 141 -14.43 -2.29 -6.92
C ASN A 141 -15.69 -3.14 -7.10
N TRP A 142 -16.48 -3.33 -6.04
CA TRP A 142 -17.64 -4.20 -6.04
C TRP A 142 -18.79 -3.57 -5.26
N GLY A 143 -20.04 -3.85 -5.67
CA GLY A 143 -21.25 -3.37 -4.99
C GLY A 143 -21.94 -4.44 -4.15
N THR A 144 -21.71 -5.71 -4.48
CA THR A 144 -22.33 -6.87 -3.82
C THR A 144 -21.28 -7.91 -3.41
N VAL A 145 -21.70 -8.93 -2.63
CA VAL A 145 -20.82 -10.03 -2.23
C VAL A 145 -20.50 -10.92 -3.43
N GLU A 146 -21.46 -11.08 -4.33
CA GLU A 146 -21.32 -11.78 -5.60
C GLU A 146 -20.33 -11.06 -6.52
N ASP A 147 -20.41 -9.73 -6.64
CA ASP A 147 -19.43 -8.96 -7.41
C ASP A 147 -18.02 -9.08 -6.80
N PHE A 148 -17.92 -9.06 -5.47
CA PHE A 148 -16.63 -9.27 -4.81
C PHE A 148 -16.01 -10.62 -5.18
N ALA A 149 -16.84 -11.67 -5.21
CA ALA A 149 -16.44 -13.01 -5.60
C ALA A 149 -15.93 -13.06 -7.04
N ASP A 150 -16.72 -12.52 -7.95
CA ASP A 150 -16.48 -12.63 -9.39
C ASP A 150 -15.33 -11.74 -9.83
N ILE A 151 -15.31 -10.48 -9.37
CA ILE A 151 -14.30 -9.48 -9.76
C ILE A 151 -13.00 -9.68 -8.99
N GLY A 152 -13.08 -9.89 -7.67
CA GLY A 152 -11.91 -9.95 -6.79
C GLY A 152 -11.02 -11.18 -7.02
N PHE A 153 -11.62 -12.24 -7.56
CA PHE A 153 -10.94 -13.53 -7.79
C PHE A 153 -11.03 -14.01 -9.25
N ALA A 154 -11.42 -13.12 -10.17
CA ALA A 154 -11.61 -13.41 -11.59
C ALA A 154 -10.44 -14.19 -12.22
N MET A 155 -9.21 -13.80 -11.85
CA MET A 155 -7.97 -14.31 -12.44
C MET A 155 -7.29 -15.39 -11.58
N MET A 156 -7.97 -15.96 -10.57
CA MET A 156 -7.46 -17.12 -9.85
C MET A 156 -7.76 -18.41 -10.62
N GLU A 157 -6.78 -19.32 -10.72
CA GLU A 157 -6.99 -20.65 -11.29
C GLU A 157 -8.07 -21.44 -10.54
N LYS A 158 -8.09 -21.30 -9.21
CA LYS A 158 -9.08 -21.89 -8.33
C LYS A 158 -9.87 -20.79 -7.63
N LYS A 159 -11.12 -20.62 -8.05
CA LYS A 159 -12.03 -19.64 -7.44
C LYS A 159 -12.44 -20.08 -6.02
N PRO A 160 -12.71 -19.14 -5.09
CA PRO A 160 -13.27 -19.47 -3.80
C PRO A 160 -14.66 -20.08 -3.97
N THR A 161 -15.02 -21.03 -3.12
CA THR A 161 -16.39 -21.56 -3.04
C THR A 161 -17.23 -20.70 -2.11
N PHE A 162 -18.36 -20.21 -2.60
CA PHE A 162 -19.31 -19.43 -1.82
C PHE A 162 -20.44 -20.34 -1.31
N GLU A 163 -20.57 -20.47 0.01
CA GLU A 163 -21.78 -21.05 0.61
C GLU A 163 -22.81 -19.94 0.84
N PRO A 164 -24.03 -20.04 0.27
CA PRO A 164 -25.07 -19.04 0.48
C PRO A 164 -25.43 -18.90 1.97
N GLY A 165 -25.17 -17.72 2.54
CA GLY A 165 -25.58 -17.36 3.92
C GLY A 165 -24.45 -17.08 4.91
N GLU A 166 -23.19 -17.35 4.56
CA GLU A 166 -22.05 -17.06 5.41
C GLU A 166 -21.43 -15.69 5.09
N ARG A 167 -21.63 -14.72 5.98
CA ARG A 167 -21.13 -13.32 5.85
C ARG A 167 -19.61 -13.18 6.01
N SER A 168 -18.88 -14.29 6.06
CA SER A 168 -17.43 -14.33 6.17
C SER A 168 -17.00 -15.77 5.95
N ARG A 169 -16.03 -16.01 5.05
CA ARG A 169 -15.12 -17.14 5.28
C ARG A 169 -13.77 -17.06 4.56
N THR A 170 -12.88 -17.77 5.24
CA THR A 170 -11.47 -18.07 5.04
C THR A 170 -11.07 -18.35 3.58
N LEU A 171 -10.07 -17.62 3.10
CA LEU A 171 -9.26 -17.99 1.94
C LEU A 171 -8.75 -19.43 2.12
N PRO A 172 -8.71 -20.26 1.06
CA PRO A 172 -8.13 -21.58 1.13
C PRO A 172 -6.67 -21.47 1.54
N THR A 173 -6.36 -21.89 2.77
CA THR A 173 -5.01 -21.89 3.36
C THR A 173 -4.08 -22.92 2.72
N SER A 174 -4.60 -23.77 1.81
CA SER A 174 -3.84 -24.82 1.13
C SER A 174 -2.88 -24.30 0.07
N ASP A 175 -3.10 -23.08 -0.45
CA ASP A 175 -2.43 -22.60 -1.67
C ASP A 175 -1.43 -21.45 -1.37
N LEU A 176 -1.15 -21.18 -0.09
CA LEU A 176 -0.12 -20.23 0.38
C LEU A 176 1.22 -20.92 0.71
N ARG A 177 1.56 -22.02 0.02
CA ARG A 177 2.86 -22.70 0.15
C ARG A 177 3.82 -22.32 -0.98
#